data_AF-A0A1W2D125-F1
#
_entry.id   AF-A0A1W2D125-F1
#
_cell.length_a   1.000
_cell.length_b   1.000
_cell.length_c   1.000
_cell.angle_alpha   90.00
_cell.angle_beta   90.00
_cell.angle_gamma   90.00
#
_symmetry.space_group_name_H-M   'P 1'
#
loop_
_entity.id
_entity.type
_entity.pdbx_description
1 polymer ?
#
loop_
_entity_poly.entity_id
_entity_poly.type
_entity_poly.pdbx_seq_one_letter_code
_entity_poly.pdbx_strand_id
1 'polypeptide(L)' 'MPPLFQLRLSFKEGVLVSADKVNKPVAARYAFKAWTSGDLFNKYGLTASSFRTDNWEIK' A
#
# COMPACT_ATOMS: atom_id res chain seq x y z
N MET A 1 -23.11 -24.36 -4.71
CA MET A 1 -22.65 -23.85 -3.39
C MET A 1 -21.21 -23.38 -3.54
N PRO A 2 -20.93 -22.08 -3.72
CA PRO A 2 -19.57 -21.57 -3.73
C PRO A 2 -19.03 -21.48 -2.29
N PRO A 3 -17.71 -21.56 -2.07
CA PRO A 3 -17.15 -21.63 -0.74
C PRO A 3 -17.31 -20.31 0.01
N LEU A 4 -17.50 -20.44 1.32
CA LEU A 4 -17.55 -19.36 2.31
C LEU A 4 -16.36 -18.42 2.11
N PHE A 5 -16.61 -17.23 1.53
CA PHE A 5 -15.61 -16.17 1.46
C PHE A 5 -15.21 -15.79 2.88
N GLN A 6 -13.96 -16.09 3.23
CA GLN A 6 -13.39 -15.81 4.54
C GLN A 6 -13.24 -14.30 4.70
N LEU A 7 -14.07 -13.71 5.56
CA LEU A 7 -13.95 -12.34 6.00
C LEU A 7 -12.67 -12.20 6.84
N ARG A 8 -11.57 -11.75 6.23
CA ARG A 8 -10.34 -11.40 6.96
C ARG A 8 -10.47 -9.97 7.48
N LEU A 9 -10.96 -9.83 8.70
CA LEU A 9 -10.87 -8.59 9.47
C LEU A 9 -9.46 -8.47 10.07
N SER A 10 -8.61 -7.63 9.50
CA SER A 10 -7.35 -7.19 10.12
C SER A 10 -7.52 -5.75 10.61
N PHE A 11 -7.82 -5.58 11.90
CA PHE A 11 -7.69 -4.28 12.56
C PHE A 11 -6.22 -4.08 12.95
N LYS A 12 -5.49 -3.36 12.09
CA LYS A 12 -4.19 -2.79 12.41
C LYS A 12 -4.29 -1.30 12.11
N GLU A 13 -3.85 -0.45 13.03
CA GLU A 13 -3.70 0.99 12.76
C GLU A 13 -2.68 1.16 11.63
N GLY A 14 -3.16 1.37 10.40
CA GLY A 14 -2.29 1.43 9.22
C GLY A 14 -3.03 1.16 7.91
N VAL A 15 -2.25 1.13 6.83
CA VAL A 15 -2.75 0.89 5.47
C VAL A 15 -2.38 -0.53 5.05
N LEU A 16 -3.37 -1.34 4.67
CA LEU A 16 -3.13 -2.65 4.07
C LEU A 16 -2.94 -2.49 2.56
N VAL A 17 -1.83 -3.01 2.04
CA VAL A 17 -1.52 -3.01 0.61
C VAL A 17 -1.39 -4.45 0.14
N SER A 18 -2.02 -4.79 -0.98
CA SER A 18 -1.96 -6.10 -1.62
C SER A 18 -1.62 -5.97 -3.11
N ALA A 19 -0.98 -6.99 -3.68
CA ALA A 19 -0.69 -7.07 -5.09
C ALA A 19 -0.67 -8.54 -5.54
N ASP A 20 -1.58 -8.94 -6.43
CA ASP A 20 -1.78 -10.34 -6.83
C ASP A 20 -0.55 -10.96 -7.50
N LYS A 21 0.28 -10.14 -8.14
CA LYS A 21 1.50 -10.58 -8.84
C LYS A 21 2.73 -10.64 -7.93
N VAL A 22 2.61 -10.30 -6.66
CA VAL A 22 3.74 -10.21 -5.71
C VAL A 22 3.56 -11.23 -4.60
N ASN A 23 4.12 -12.43 -4.79
CA ASN A 23 3.98 -13.54 -3.84
C ASN A 23 4.66 -13.29 -2.48
N LYS A 24 5.73 -12.49 -2.45
CA LYS A 24 6.52 -12.18 -1.25
C LYS A 24 6.80 -10.67 -1.19
N PRO A 25 5.89 -9.86 -0.61
CA PRO A 25 6.09 -8.42 -0.51
C PRO A 25 7.25 -8.11 0.44
N VAL A 26 8.22 -7.31 -0.03
CA VAL A 26 9.40 -6.87 0.75
C VAL A 26 9.41 -5.37 1.04
N ALA A 27 8.81 -4.58 0.16
CA ALA A 27 8.70 -3.14 0.32
C ALA A 27 7.52 -2.61 -0.49
N ALA A 28 7.01 -1.44 -0.09
CA ALA A 28 5.99 -0.70 -0.79
C ALA A 28 6.53 0.68 -1.20
N ARG A 29 6.01 1.20 -2.32
CA ARG A 29 6.28 2.56 -2.76
C ARG A 29 4.98 3.23 -3.13
N TYR A 30 4.80 4.44 -2.65
CA TYR A 30 3.66 5.27 -2.98
C TYR A 30 4.11 6.38 -3.93
N ALA A 31 3.29 6.66 -4.95
CA ALA A 31 3.56 7.69 -5.94
C ALA A 31 4.93 7.55 -6.65
N PHE A 32 5.33 6.31 -6.96
CA PHE A 32 6.62 5.99 -7.63
C PHE A 32 6.56 6.13 -9.16
N LYS A 33 6.03 7.25 -9.65
CA LYS A 33 5.96 7.60 -11.07
C LYS A 33 6.36 9.08 -11.22
N ALA A 34 6.72 9.50 -12.44
CA ALA A 34 7.02 10.92 -12.72
C ALA A 34 5.85 11.84 -12.37
N TRP A 35 4.61 11.35 -12.54
CA TRP A 35 3.39 12.01 -12.10
C TRP A 35 2.35 10.97 -11.66
N THR A 36 1.58 11.29 -10.62
CA THR A 36 0.46 10.48 -10.15
C THR A 36 -0.60 11.37 -9.51
N SER A 37 -1.87 10.93 -9.55
CA SER A 37 -2.88 11.44 -8.63
C SER A 37 -2.57 10.93 -7.23
N GLY A 38 -2.71 11.80 -6.23
CA GLY A 38 -2.51 11.46 -4.83
C GLY A 38 -3.82 11.01 -4.20
N ASP A 39 -3.90 9.73 -3.83
CA ASP A 39 -5.15 9.12 -3.34
C ASP A 39 -5.05 8.65 -1.87
N LEU A 40 -3.90 8.88 -1.22
CA LEU A 40 -3.66 8.53 0.18
C LEU A 40 -3.74 9.77 1.07
N PHE A 41 -4.69 9.74 2.01
CA PHE A 41 -4.98 10.85 2.93
C PHE A 41 -4.91 10.40 4.39
N ASN A 42 -4.49 11.29 5.28
CA ASN A 42 -4.58 11.06 6.72
C ASN A 42 -5.99 11.39 7.26
N LYS A 43 -6.21 11.15 8.55
CA LYS A 43 -7.49 11.43 9.24
C LYS A 43 -7.94 12.90 9.24
N TYR A 44 -7.04 13.81 8.87
CA TYR A 44 -7.30 15.25 8.76
C TYR A 44 -7.49 15.70 7.30
N GLY A 45 -7.53 14.76 6.34
CA GLY A 45 -7.69 15.07 4.92
C GLY A 45 -6.43 15.62 4.24
N LEU A 46 -5.27 15.53 4.90
CA LEU A 46 -4.00 15.92 4.30
C LEU A 46 -3.44 14.77 3.46
N THR A 47 -2.93 15.09 2.27
CA THR A 47 -2.32 14.10 1.38
C THR A 47 -0.99 13.59 1.92
N ALA A 48 -0.73 12.30 1.71
CA ALA A 48 0.61 11.75 1.91
C ALA A 48 1.54 12.23 0.79
N SER A 49 2.75 12.64 1.16
CA SER A 49 3.85 12.84 0.19
C SER A 49 4.30 11.50 -0.38
N SER A 50 4.95 11.51 -1.55
CA SER A 50 5.57 10.31 -2.12
C SER A 50 6.59 9.70 -1.16
N PHE A 51 6.59 8.38 -1.00
CA PHE A 51 7.53 7.69 -0.11
C PHE A 51 7.83 6.26 -0.58
N ARG A 52 8.89 5.68 -0.01
CA ARG A 52 9.29 4.28 -0.16
C ARG A 52 9.62 3.69 1.20
N THR A 53 9.40 2.38 1.36
CA THR A 53 9.70 1.67 2.61
C THR A 53 10.97 0.81 2.52
N ASP A 54 11.64 0.79 1.36
CA ASP A 54 12.92 0.09 1.20
C ASP A 54 14.11 1.00 1.51
N ASN A 55 15.26 0.37 1.80
CA ASN A 55 16.54 1.04 2.02
C ASN A 55 17.57 0.69 0.93
N TRP A 56 17.12 0.48 -0.32
CA TRP A 56 18.02 0.12 -1.41
C TRP A 56 18.81 1.33 -1.92
N GLU A 57 20.09 1.12 -2.17
CA GLU A 57 20.97 2.12 -2.79
C GLU A 57 20.44 2.54 -4.16
N ILE A 58 20.46 3.85 -4.41
CA ILE A 58 20.20 4.40 -5.74
C ILE A 58 21.52 4.29 -6.51
N LYS A 59 21.50 3.53 -7.60
CA LYS A 59 22.61 3.44 -8.55
C LYS A 59 22.52 4.56 -9.57
#